data_AF-A0A1M6NX46-F1
#
_entry.id   AF-A0A1M6NX46-F1
#
_cell.length_a   1.000
_cell.length_b   1.000
_cell.length_c   1.000
_cell.angle_alpha   90.00
_cell.angle_beta   90.00
_cell.angle_gamma   90.00
#
_symmetry.space_group_name_H-M   'P 1'
#
loop_
_entity.id
_entity.type
_entity.pdbx_description
1 polymer ?
#
loop_
_entity_poly.entity_id
_entity_poly.type
_entity_poly.pdbx_seq_one_letter_code
_entity_poly.pdbx_strand_id
1 'polypeptide(L)'
;MERKEIYEKIKQAISSVLRREVDFTGITEDTDIIESLNLNSIVAIELVVRMETLFDIEIDDEDLSTDLFRTLKNIADYIEEKRALANE
;
A
#
# COMPACT_ATOMS: atom_id res chain seq x y z
N MET A 1 -14.38 -5.23 5.38
CA MET A 1 -13.82 -4.86 4.06
C MET A 1 -13.13 -6.09 3.54
N GLU A 2 -13.38 -6.49 2.30
CA GLU A 2 -12.76 -7.70 1.73
C GLU A 2 -11.35 -7.37 1.23
N ARG A 3 -10.42 -8.34 1.27
CA ARG A 3 -9.03 -8.18 0.80
C ARG A 3 -8.95 -7.67 -0.64
N LYS A 4 -9.90 -8.06 -1.49
CA LYS A 4 -10.03 -7.55 -2.86
C LYS A 4 -10.24 -6.03 -2.91
N GLU A 5 -11.08 -5.48 -2.04
CA GLU A 5 -11.31 -4.03 -1.97
C GLU A 5 -10.05 -3.29 -1.49
N ILE A 6 -9.29 -3.89 -0.55
CA ILE A 6 -8.03 -3.34 -0.07
C ILE A 6 -7.05 -3.22 -1.24
N TYR A 7 -6.89 -4.28 -2.03
CA TYR A 7 -6.04 -4.25 -3.22
C TYR A 7 -6.46 -3.19 -4.23
N GLU A 8 -7.76 -3.04 -4.51
CA GLU A 8 -8.23 -1.98 -5.41
C GLU A 8 -7.90 -0.59 -4.89
N LYS A 9 -8.11 -0.33 -3.59
CA LYS A 9 -7.71 0.94 -2.98
C LYS A 9 -6.21 1.19 -3.02
N ILE A 10 -5.38 0.18 -2.75
CA ILE A 10 -3.91 0.29 -2.85
C ILE A 10 -3.51 0.65 -4.28
N LYS A 11 -4.06 -0.04 -5.29
CA LYS A 11 -3.80 0.25 -6.70
C LYS A 11 -4.19 1.69 -7.08
N GLN A 12 -5.34 2.16 -6.60
CA GLN A 12 -5.77 3.55 -6.78
C GLN A 12 -4.81 4.53 -6.10
N ALA A 13 -4.37 4.25 -4.88
CA ALA A 13 -3.42 5.08 -4.16
C ALA A 13 -2.10 5.19 -4.93
N ILE A 14 -1.56 4.06 -5.40
CA ILE A 14 -0.34 3.99 -6.20
C ILE A 14 -0.45 4.81 -7.50
N SER A 15 -1.54 4.64 -8.25
CA SER A 15 -1.75 5.42 -9.49
C SER A 15 -1.90 6.92 -9.21
N SER A 16 -2.53 7.28 -8.09
CA SER A 16 -2.70 8.66 -7.66
C SER A 16 -1.37 9.32 -7.28
N VAL A 17 -0.50 8.66 -6.51
CA VAL A 17 0.81 9.22 -6.11
C VAL A 17 1.79 9.28 -7.27
N LEU A 18 1.76 8.28 -8.16
CA LEU A 18 2.57 8.29 -9.37
C LEU A 18 2.05 9.26 -10.44
N ARG A 19 0.84 9.80 -10.25
CA ARG A 19 0.16 10.71 -11.18
C ARG A 19 0.16 10.20 -12.62
N ARG A 20 0.08 8.88 -12.77
CA ARG A 20 0.08 8.17 -14.06
C ARG A 20 -0.76 6.91 -13.96
N GLU A 21 -1.20 6.44 -15.12
CA GLU A 21 -1.80 5.13 -15.22
C GLU A 21 -0.72 4.05 -15.01
N VAL A 22 -1.00 3.14 -14.08
CA VAL A 22 -0.12 2.01 -13.76
C VAL A 22 -0.83 0.76 -14.23
N ASP A 23 -0.15 0.00 -15.08
CA ASP A 23 -0.62 -1.31 -15.48
C ASP A 23 -0.32 -2.33 -14.39
N PHE A 24 -1.37 -2.84 -13.76
CA PHE A 24 -1.28 -3.90 -12.76
C PHE A 24 -1.54 -5.29 -13.37
N THR A 25 -1.57 -5.41 -14.70
CA THR A 25 -2.06 -6.60 -15.43
C THR A 25 -1.09 -7.78 -15.35
N GLY A 26 0.09 -7.58 -14.75
CA GLY A 26 1.04 -8.64 -14.37
C GLY A 26 1.54 -8.55 -12.93
N ILE A 27 1.01 -7.62 -12.12
CA ILE A 27 1.44 -7.44 -10.73
C ILE A 27 0.59 -8.34 -9.85
N THR A 28 1.22 -9.39 -9.31
CA THR A 28 0.63 -10.27 -8.31
C THR A 28 0.81 -9.70 -6.91
N GLU A 29 0.14 -10.30 -5.92
CA GLU A 29 0.28 -9.87 -4.52
C GLU A 29 1.72 -9.98 -3.98
N ASP A 30 2.51 -10.89 -4.53
CA ASP A 30 3.92 -11.16 -4.17
C ASP A 30 4.92 -10.35 -5.01
N THR A 31 4.43 -9.62 -6.03
CA THR A 31 5.31 -8.84 -6.91
C THR A 31 5.87 -7.64 -6.17
N ASP A 32 7.17 -7.43 -6.32
CA ASP A 32 7.87 -6.26 -5.81
C ASP A 32 7.43 -5.00 -6.57
N ILE A 33 6.51 -4.24 -5.98
CA ILE A 33 5.96 -3.03 -6.61
C ILE A 33 6.95 -1.87 -6.55
N ILE A 34 7.88 -1.87 -5.60
CA ILE A 34 8.89 -0.80 -5.48
C ILE A 34 9.84 -0.88 -6.67
N GLU A 35 10.38 -2.05 -6.95
CA GLU A 35 11.24 -2.26 -8.13
C GLU A 35 10.45 -2.20 -9.43
N SER A 36 9.30 -2.89 -9.50
CA SER A 36 8.51 -2.97 -10.74
C SER A 36 7.95 -1.62 -11.18
N LEU A 37 7.52 -0.79 -10.23
CA LEU A 37 6.96 0.54 -10.51
C LEU A 37 7.99 1.67 -10.35
N ASN A 38 9.21 1.33 -9.92
CA ASN A 38 10.29 2.27 -9.62
C ASN A 38 9.83 3.35 -8.61
N LEU A 39 9.27 2.91 -7.49
CA LEU A 39 8.83 3.80 -6.42
C LEU A 39 10.07 4.40 -5.73
N ASN A 40 10.18 5.72 -5.79
CA ASN A 40 11.21 6.45 -5.05
C ASN A 40 10.80 6.62 -3.58
N SER A 41 11.76 6.81 -2.68
CA SER A 41 11.50 6.99 -1.23
C SER A 41 10.45 8.08 -0.95
N ILE A 42 10.45 9.20 -1.68
CA ILE A 42 9.44 10.27 -1.55
C ILE A 42 8.04 9.79 -1.91
N VAL A 43 7.92 9.00 -2.98
CA VAL A 43 6.63 8.45 -3.44
C VAL A 43 6.12 7.41 -2.46
N ALA A 44 7.02 6.61 -1.86
CA ALA A 44 6.66 5.66 -0.82
C ALA A 44 6.06 6.38 0.40
N ILE A 45 6.68 7.47 0.89
CA ILE A 45 6.12 8.27 1.99
C ILE A 45 4.74 8.86 1.61
N GLU A 46 4.58 9.41 0.39
CA GLU A 46 3.28 9.94 -0.06
C GLU A 46 2.20 8.83 -0.12
N LEU A 47 2.60 7.62 -0.52
CA LEU A 47 1.72 6.44 -0.54
C LEU A 47 1.28 6.06 0.87
N VAL A 48 2.19 6.04 1.84
CA VAL A 48 1.89 5.74 3.26
C VAL A 48 0.82 6.69 3.79
N VAL A 49 1.08 8.00 3.71
CA VAL A 49 0.16 9.04 4.18
C VAL A 49 -1.21 8.91 3.50
N ARG A 50 -1.21 8.57 2.20
CA ARG A 50 -2.46 8.35 1.46
C ARG A 50 -3.21 7.13 1.97
N MET A 51 -2.51 6.06 2.29
CA MET A 51 -3.12 4.86 2.84
C MET A 51 -3.70 5.09 4.23
N GLU A 52 -2.96 5.74 5.11
CA GLU A 52 -3.43 6.13 6.45
C GLU A 52 -4.78 6.83 6.36
N THR A 53 -4.88 7.80 5.46
CA THR A 53 -6.14 8.52 5.22
C THR A 53 -7.22 7.66 4.55
N LEU A 54 -6.86 6.77 3.62
CA LEU A 54 -7.83 5.94 2.86
C LEU A 54 -8.44 4.80 3.67
N PHE A 55 -7.69 4.29 4.64
CA PHE A 55 -8.04 3.17 5.49
C PHE A 55 -8.32 3.57 6.94
N ASP A 56 -8.10 4.83 7.29
CA ASP A 56 -8.24 5.38 8.64
C ASP A 56 -7.38 4.59 9.64
N ILE A 57 -6.08 4.44 9.28
CA ILE A 57 -5.08 3.73 10.08
C ILE A 57 -3.89 4.65 10.36
N GLU A 58 -3.09 4.32 11.37
CA GLU A 58 -1.82 4.96 11.68
C GLU A 58 -0.68 3.97 11.44
N ILE A 59 0.28 4.37 10.62
CA ILE A 59 1.48 3.57 10.29
C ILE A 59 2.65 4.21 11.02
N ASP A 60 3.28 3.43 11.91
CA ASP A 60 4.42 3.92 12.67
C ASP A 60 5.67 4.01 11.78
N ASP A 61 6.56 4.96 12.06
CA ASP A 61 7.81 5.16 11.32
C ASP A 61 8.71 3.91 11.40
N GLU A 62 8.65 3.15 12.49
CA GLU A 62 9.36 1.87 12.66
C GLU A 62 8.84 0.78 11.70
N ASP A 63 7.54 0.82 11.40
CA ASP A 63 6.88 -0.08 10.44
C ASP A 63 7.03 0.40 9.00
N LEU A 64 7.45 1.65 8.83
CA LEU A 64 7.69 2.32 7.56
C LEU A 64 8.98 1.85 6.88
N SER A 65 9.19 0.54 6.91
CA SER A 65 10.28 -0.16 6.28
C SER A 65 9.96 -0.42 4.81
N THR A 66 10.98 -0.33 3.96
CA THR A 66 10.88 -0.64 2.52
C THR A 66 10.27 -2.02 2.26
N ASP A 67 10.46 -2.97 3.18
CA ASP A 67 9.96 -4.34 3.06
C ASP A 67 8.43 -4.45 3.24
N LEU A 68 7.81 -3.58 4.07
CA LEU A 68 6.35 -3.54 4.24
C LEU A 68 5.66 -3.06 2.95
N PHE A 69 6.23 -2.04 2.30
CA PHE A 69 5.69 -1.47 1.07
C PHE A 69 6.19 -2.17 -0.20
N ARG A 70 6.95 -3.25 -0.02
CA ARG A 70 7.59 -3.98 -1.11
C ARG A 70 6.58 -4.68 -2.01
N THR A 71 5.57 -5.30 -1.41
CA THR A 71 4.58 -6.10 -2.13
C THR A 71 3.17 -5.69 -1.73
N LEU A 72 2.21 -5.88 -2.63
CA LEU A 72 0.80 -5.58 -2.33
C LEU A 72 0.28 -6.42 -1.16
N LYS A 73 0.76 -7.67 -1.04
CA LYS A 73 0.40 -8.58 0.04
C LYS A 73 0.76 -8.01 1.40
N ASN A 74 2.00 -7.55 1.59
CA ASN A 74 2.47 -7.02 2.87
C ASN A 74 1.65 -5.80 3.29
N ILE A 75 1.41 -4.89 2.36
CA ILE A 75 0.57 -3.70 2.57
C ILE A 75 -0.85 -4.11 2.98
N ALA A 76 -1.46 -5.06 2.26
CA ALA A 76 -2.81 -5.49 2.55
C ALA A 76 -2.93 -6.18 3.92
N ASP A 77 -1.98 -7.06 4.25
CA ASP A 77 -1.91 -7.78 5.53
C ASP A 77 -1.79 -6.79 6.70
N TYR A 78 -0.94 -5.77 6.55
CA TYR A 78 -0.76 -4.72 7.53
C TYR A 78 -2.04 -3.90 7.78
N ILE A 79 -2.73 -3.49 6.70
CA ILE A 79 -3.99 -2.77 6.80
C ILE A 79 -5.04 -3.65 7.51
N GLU A 80 -5.12 -4.94 7.17
CA GLU A 80 -6.05 -5.87 7.82
C GLU A 80 -5.77 -5.97 9.32
N GLU A 81 -4.50 -6.11 9.72
CA GLU A 81 -4.10 -6.20 11.13
C GLU A 81 -4.41 -4.92 11.89
N LYS A 82 -4.00 -3.75 11.38
CA LYS A 82 -4.26 -2.45 12.02
C LYS A 82 -5.75 -2.17 12.17
N ARG A 83 -6.55 -2.49 11.16
CA ARG A 83 -8.00 -2.33 11.23
C ARG A 83 -8.64 -3.31 12.19
N ALA A 84 -8.16 -4.54 12.30
CA ALA A 84 -8.66 -5.49 13.29
C ALA A 84 -8.46 -4.94 14.71
N LEU A 85 -7.25 -4.43 15.00
CA LEU A 85 -6.89 -3.84 16.30
C LEU A 85 -7.66 -2.54 16.63
N ALA A 86 -7.97 -1.72 15.62
CA ALA A 86 -8.70 -0.47 15.81
C ALA A 86 -10.21 -0.65 16.09
N ASN A 87 -10.75 -1.86 15.96
CA ASN A 87 -12.18 -2.15 16.18
C ASN A 87 -12.46 -2.91 17.51
N GLU A 88 -11.47 -3.00 18.42
CA GLU A 88 -11.61 -3.51 19.79
C GLU A 88 -11.68 -2.38 20.82
#